data_AF-A0A419FEX0-F1
#
_entry.id   AF-A0A419FEX0-F1
#
_cell.length_a   1.000
_cell.length_b   1.000
_cell.length_c   1.000
_cell.angle_alpha   90.00
_cell.angle_beta   90.00
_cell.angle_gamma   90.00
#
_symmetry.space_group_name_H-M   'P 1'
#
loop_
_entity.id
_entity.type
_entity.pdbx_description
1 polymer ?
#
loop_
_entity_poly.entity_id
_entity_poly.type
_entity_poly.pdbx_seq_one_letter_code
_entity_poly.pdbx_strand_id
1 'polypeptide(L)' 'MKKDKTPSSNDDMLPEYDFRGGERGKYAQRYAAGSNVVVIDPEVAEFFPDSESVNKALKALADILRERMKPEKAEDQ' A
#
# COMPACT_ATOMS: atom_id res chain seq x y z
N MET A 1 -48.12 17.66 -18.04
CA MET A 1 -47.17 18.13 -19.07
C MET A 1 -45.85 17.41 -18.89
N LYS A 2 -45.14 17.13 -19.99
CA LYS A 2 -43.95 16.28 -20.07
C LYS A 2 -42.75 16.89 -19.30
N LYS A 3 -41.87 16.03 -18.79
CA LYS A 3 -40.61 16.39 -18.11
C LYS A 3 -39.66 17.05 -19.11
N ASP A 4 -38.98 18.11 -18.68
CA ASP A 4 -37.64 18.43 -19.18
C ASP A 4 -36.72 18.65 -17.97
N LYS A 5 -35.92 17.62 -17.68
CA LYS A 5 -34.86 17.67 -16.67
C LYS A 5 -33.69 18.39 -17.32
N THR A 6 -33.50 19.66 -16.97
CA THR A 6 -32.36 20.47 -17.39
C THR A 6 -31.04 19.73 -17.10
N PRO A 7 -30.08 19.72 -18.04
CA PRO A 7 -28.77 19.14 -17.77
C PRO A 7 -28.06 20.07 -16.79
N SER A 8 -27.73 19.57 -15.60
CA SER A 8 -26.84 20.28 -14.68
C SER A 8 -25.50 20.44 -15.39
N SER A 9 -25.21 21.67 -15.79
CA SER A 9 -23.99 22.06 -16.49
C SER A 9 -22.76 21.63 -15.69
N ASN A 10 -21.81 21.06 -16.42
CA ASN A 10 -20.51 20.56 -15.97
C ASN A 10 -19.54 21.70 -15.58
N ASP A 11 -19.99 22.73 -14.87
CA ASP A 11 -19.24 23.99 -14.76
C ASP A 11 -18.08 23.96 -13.74
N ASP A 12 -17.96 22.87 -12.97
CA ASP A 12 -16.87 22.67 -12.02
C ASP A 12 -15.68 21.86 -12.59
N MET A 13 -15.79 21.31 -13.82
CA MET A 13 -14.71 20.54 -14.44
C MET A 13 -13.83 21.43 -15.31
N LEU A 14 -12.53 21.46 -15.00
CA LEU A 14 -11.55 22.18 -15.81
C LEU A 14 -11.44 21.58 -17.22
N PRO A 15 -11.19 22.39 -18.28
CA PRO A 15 -11.10 21.93 -19.66
C PRO A 15 -10.05 20.84 -19.93
N GLU A 16 -9.02 20.75 -19.09
CA GLU A 16 -7.94 19.79 -19.19
C GLU A 16 -8.37 18.36 -18.82
N TYR A 17 -9.52 18.19 -18.16
CA TYR A 17 -10.00 16.89 -17.72
C TYR A 17 -10.96 16.24 -18.72
N ASP A 18 -10.53 15.12 -19.32
CA ASP A 18 -11.39 14.22 -20.10
C ASP A 18 -11.54 12.86 -19.41
N PHE A 19 -12.66 12.68 -18.70
CA PHE A 19 -12.99 11.42 -18.02
C PHE A 19 -13.83 10.45 -18.86
N ARG A 20 -14.09 10.74 -20.15
CA ARG A 20 -14.95 9.89 -21.01
C ARG A 20 -14.39 8.47 -21.21
N GLY A 21 -13.07 8.29 -21.04
CA GLY A 21 -12.38 6.99 -21.08
C GLY A 21 -12.14 6.35 -19.70
N GLY A 22 -12.76 6.86 -18.64
CA GLY A 22 -12.56 6.36 -17.28
C GLY A 22 -13.07 4.93 -17.09
N GLU A 23 -12.20 4.03 -16.62
CA GLU A 23 -12.56 2.66 -16.29
C GLU A 23 -12.82 2.54 -14.77
N ARG A 24 -14.05 2.13 -14.40
CA ARG A 24 -14.43 1.98 -12.99
C ARG A 24 -13.63 0.84 -12.35
N GLY A 25 -12.88 1.17 -11.31
CA GLY A 25 -12.15 0.16 -10.54
C GLY A 25 -10.87 -0.35 -11.20
N LYS A 26 -10.28 0.39 -12.16
CA LYS A 26 -9.02 0.04 -12.84
C LYS A 26 -7.89 -0.41 -11.89
N TYR A 27 -7.85 0.14 -10.68
CA TYR A 27 -6.87 -0.22 -9.64
C TYR A 27 -7.49 -0.85 -8.38
N ALA A 28 -8.81 -1.07 -8.38
CA ALA A 28 -9.53 -1.58 -7.20
C ALA A 28 -9.02 -2.97 -6.79
N GLN A 29 -8.72 -3.85 -7.74
CA GLN A 29 -8.13 -5.15 -7.46
C GLN A 29 -6.73 -5.05 -6.86
N ARG A 30 -5.89 -4.12 -7.35
CA ARG A 30 -4.53 -3.90 -6.81
C ARG A 30 -4.58 -3.37 -5.38
N TYR A 31 -5.55 -2.51 -5.10
CA TYR A 31 -5.79 -2.01 -3.74
C TYR A 31 -6.36 -3.09 -2.82
N ALA A 32 -7.34 -3.87 -3.29
CA ALA A 32 -7.96 -4.97 -2.55
C ALA A 32 -7.02 -6.15 -2.29
N ALA A 33 -6.03 -6.37 -3.16
CA ALA A 33 -4.94 -7.31 -2.94
C ALA A 33 -4.04 -6.91 -1.75
N GLY A 34 -4.24 -5.72 -1.19
CA GLY A 34 -3.48 -5.19 -0.07
C GLY A 34 -2.18 -4.58 -0.57
N SER A 35 -2.17 -3.27 -0.77
CA SER A 35 -0.90 -2.55 -0.71
C SER A 35 -0.50 -2.48 0.76
N ASN A 36 0.50 -3.27 1.17
CA ASN A 36 0.98 -3.28 2.54
C ASN A 36 1.85 -2.03 2.79
N VAL A 37 1.21 -0.85 2.74
CA VAL A 37 1.86 0.45 2.97
C VAL A 37 1.97 0.64 4.47
N VAL A 38 3.18 0.53 4.98
CA VAL A 38 3.51 0.76 6.38
C VAL A 38 4.27 2.07 6.47
N VAL A 39 3.70 3.03 7.21
CA VAL A 39 4.40 4.28 7.55
C VAL A 39 5.32 3.96 8.73
N ILE A 40 6.62 4.20 8.54
CA ILE A 40 7.63 4.07 9.59
C ILE A 40 7.78 5.41 10.33
N ASP A 41 8.26 5.34 11.56
CA ASP A 41 8.54 6.52 12.37
C ASP A 41 9.55 7.44 11.65
N PRO A 42 9.35 8.78 11.66
CA PRO A 42 10.26 9.72 11.02
C PRO A 42 11.71 9.57 11.46
N GLU A 43 11.98 9.35 12.75
CA GLU A 43 13.33 9.19 13.27
C GLU A 43 13.98 7.92 12.72
N VAL A 44 13.20 6.85 12.56
CA VAL A 44 13.69 5.61 11.95
C VAL A 44 13.94 5.80 10.45
N ALA A 45 13.10 6.58 9.76
CA ALA A 45 13.26 6.87 8.34
C ALA A 45 14.55 7.64 8.02
N GLU A 46 15.08 8.43 8.96
CA GLU A 46 16.37 9.11 8.78
C GLU A 46 17.54 8.14 8.56
N PHE A 47 17.42 6.90 9.06
CA PHE A 47 18.46 5.88 8.91
C PHE A 47 18.32 5.01 7.65
N PHE A 48 17.17 5.06 6.96
CA PHE A 48 16.87 4.17 5.85
C PHE A 48 16.47 4.96 4.59
N PRO A 49 17.30 4.97 3.54
CA PRO A 49 17.03 5.76 2.33
C PRO A 49 15.85 5.23 1.50
N ASP A 50 15.50 3.95 1.63
CA ASP A 50 14.43 3.32 0.86
C ASP A 50 13.85 2.07 1.55
N SER A 51 12.75 1.56 1.00
CA SER A 51 12.08 0.34 1.49
C SER A 51 12.92 -0.94 1.37
N GLU A 52 13.90 -1.00 0.46
CA GLU A 52 14.76 -2.18 0.30
C GLU A 52 15.69 -2.31 1.50
N SER A 53 16.29 -1.19 1.93
CA SER A 53 17.18 -1.12 3.08
C SER A 53 16.48 -1.51 4.40
N VAL A 54 15.24 -1.04 4.61
CA VAL A 54 14.39 -1.43 5.76
C VAL A 54 14.13 -2.93 5.76
N ASN A 55 13.65 -3.46 4.63
CA ASN A 55 13.29 -4.87 4.51
C ASN A 55 14.49 -5.79 4.72
N LYS A 56 15.68 -5.39 4.24
CA LYS A 56 16.91 -6.15 4.46
C LYS A 56 17.28 -6.22 5.94
N ALA A 57 17.21 -5.10 6.65
CA ALA A 57 17.52 -5.05 8.09
C ALA A 57 16.54 -5.91 8.91
N LEU A 58 15.23 -5.78 8.64
CA LEU A 58 14.20 -6.56 9.33
C LEU A 58 14.33 -8.07 9.07
N LYS A 59 14.68 -8.49 7.85
CA LYS A 59 14.95 -9.91 7.54
C LYS A 59 16.15 -10.44 8.33
N ALA A 60 17.26 -9.71 8.35
CA ALA A 60 18.44 -10.11 9.12
C ALA A 60 18.12 -10.23 10.62
N LEU A 61 17.34 -9.30 11.17
CA LEU A 61 16.87 -9.38 12.55
C LEU A 61 15.98 -10.60 12.79
N ALA A 62 15.06 -10.89 11.86
CA ALA A 62 14.18 -12.05 11.95
C ALA A 62 14.96 -13.38 11.96
N ASP A 63 16.04 -13.48 11.19
CA ASP A 63 16.90 -14.66 11.17
C ASP A 63 17.61 -14.85 12.51
N ILE A 64 18.16 -13.78 13.09
CA ILE A 64 18.80 -13.82 14.42
C ILE A 64 17.78 -14.26 15.49
N LEU A 65 16.59 -13.67 15.47
CA LEU A 65 15.53 -14.00 16.41
C LEU A 65 15.08 -15.46 16.25
N ARG A 66 14.97 -15.95 15.02
CA ARG A 66 14.62 -17.36 14.74
C ARG A 66 15.65 -18.32 15.30
N GLU A 67 16.94 -18.05 15.13
CA GLU A 67 18.00 -18.89 15.70
C GLU A 67 17.98 -18.87 17.23
N ARG A 68 17.69 -17.72 17.86
CA ARG A 68 17.53 -17.65 19.32
C ARG A 68 16.28 -18.36 19.84
N MET A 69 15.23 -18.42 19.03
CA MET A 69 13.94 -19.02 19.39
C MET A 69 13.84 -20.49 18.99
N LYS A 70 14.84 -21.06 18.30
CA LYS A 70 14.91 -22.52 18.15
C LYS A 70 15.09 -23.10 19.55
N PRO A 71 14.13 -23.90 20.07
CA PRO A 71 14.42 -24.69 21.24
C PRO A 71 15.64 -25.54 20.89
N GLU A 72 16.66 -25.47 21.75
CA GLU A 72 17.73 -26.46 21.79
C GLU A 72 17.02 -27.81 21.70
N LYS A 73 17.28 -28.58 20.64
CA LYS A 73 16.59 -29.85 20.46
C LYS A 73 16.70 -30.58 21.78
N ALA A 74 15.56 -30.96 22.34
CA ALA A 74 15.48 -32.01 23.33
C ALA A 74 15.98 -33.29 22.65
N GLU A 75 17.29 -33.40 22.51
CA GLU A 75 18.00 -34.67 22.36
C GLU A 75 18.28 -35.11 23.79
N ASP A 76 17.23 -35.60 24.44
CA ASP A 76 17.36 -36.40 25.64
C ASP A 76 16.72 -37.77 25.32
N GLN A 77 17.63 -38.74 25.18
CA GLN A 77 17.46 -40.21 25.27
C GLN A 77 16.99 -40.98 24.03
#